data_AF-A0A7X4CUR8-F1
#
_entry.id   AF-A0A7X4CUR8-F1
#
_cell.length_a   1.000
_cell.length_b   1.000
_cell.length_c   1.000
_cell.angle_alpha   90.00
_cell.angle_beta   90.00
_cell.angle_gamma   90.00
#
_symmetry.space_group_name_H-M   'P 1'
#
loop_
_entity.id
_entity.type
_entity.pdbx_description
1 polymer ?
#
loop_
_entity_poly.entity_id
_entity_poly.type
_entity_poly.pdbx_seq_one_letter_code
_entity_poly.pdbx_strand_id
1 'polypeptide(L)'
;MTDCAMDHAASYGDRFHSDKVFPLLLRLDRLIGQRAKAKHDEWKRHFQKRIDTLFIRVRNLVDDLHRRVAHDLVQTFDVILLPSFETKRMSAKDDRRIRSKTVRSMLGLAHCRFRQKLEWMCRKYGKRLVVCNEAYTSRTRSWDGFVNEHLWRREDGQRWQNRC
;
A
#
# COMPACT_ATOMS: atom_id res chain seq x y z
N MET A 1 -13.84 36.39 3.52
CA MET A 1 -12.89 35.75 2.59
C MET A 1 -12.62 34.35 3.08
N THR A 2 -13.51 33.42 2.75
CA THR A 2 -13.34 31.99 3.01
C THR A 2 -13.42 31.33 1.66
N ASP A 3 -12.28 31.23 0.98
CA ASP A 3 -12.20 30.34 -0.18
C ASP A 3 -12.18 28.91 0.37
N CYS A 4 -13.27 28.19 0.08
CA CYS A 4 -13.40 26.78 0.35
C CYS A 4 -12.22 26.03 -0.24
N ALA A 5 -11.70 25.05 0.51
CA ALA A 5 -10.80 24.05 -0.02
C ALA A 5 -11.38 23.53 -1.34
N MET A 6 -10.69 23.76 -2.46
CA MET A 6 -11.04 23.07 -3.69
C MET A 6 -10.74 21.60 -3.46
N ASP A 7 -11.78 20.81 -3.24
CA ASP A 7 -11.72 19.35 -3.11
C ASP A 7 -11.33 18.75 -4.47
N HIS A 8 -10.04 18.85 -4.81
CA HIS A 8 -9.48 18.20 -5.97
C HIS A 8 -9.28 16.71 -5.64
N ALA A 9 -10.32 15.91 -5.90
CA ALA A 9 -10.24 14.46 -5.78
C ALA A 9 -9.56 13.87 -7.02
N ALA A 10 -8.25 13.59 -6.91
CA ALA A 10 -7.49 12.89 -7.94
C ALA A 10 -7.48 11.38 -7.68
N SER A 11 -8.01 10.59 -8.61
CA SER A 11 -7.94 9.13 -8.60
C SER A 11 -6.71 8.66 -9.39
N TYR A 12 -5.73 8.06 -8.71
CA TYR A 12 -4.53 7.53 -9.36
C TYR A 12 -4.62 6.03 -9.57
N GLY A 13 -4.43 5.59 -10.81
CA GLY A 13 -4.27 4.17 -11.11
C GLY A 13 -5.52 3.33 -10.87
N ASP A 14 -6.70 3.88 -11.17
CA ASP A 14 -7.95 3.13 -11.14
C ASP A 14 -7.84 1.82 -11.94
N ARG A 15 -8.18 0.71 -11.28
CA ARG A 15 -8.04 -0.67 -11.79
C ARG A 15 -6.61 -1.11 -12.18
N PHE A 16 -5.58 -0.27 -12.00
CA PHE A 16 -4.20 -0.63 -12.32
C PHE A 16 -3.75 -1.92 -11.62
N HIS A 17 -4.12 -2.06 -10.35
CA HIS A 17 -3.83 -3.27 -9.59
C HIS A 17 -4.53 -4.50 -10.17
N SER A 18 -5.83 -4.42 -10.47
CA SER A 18 -6.60 -5.57 -10.99
C SER A 18 -6.15 -5.97 -12.40
N ASP A 19 -5.80 -4.99 -13.22
CA ASP A 19 -5.65 -5.21 -14.66
C ASP A 19 -4.22 -5.57 -15.03
N LYS A 20 -3.23 -4.94 -14.38
CA LYS A 20 -1.80 -5.14 -14.71
C LYS A 20 -1.05 -5.94 -13.67
N VAL A 21 -1.22 -5.61 -12.39
CA VAL A 21 -0.42 -6.22 -11.30
C VAL A 21 -0.94 -7.63 -10.98
N PHE A 22 -2.24 -7.79 -10.81
CA PHE A 22 -2.84 -9.05 -10.36
C PHE A 22 -2.62 -10.23 -11.32
N PRO A 23 -2.77 -10.11 -12.66
CA PRO A 23 -2.50 -11.22 -13.57
C PRO A 23 -1.03 -11.65 -13.55
N LEU A 24 -0.10 -10.71 -13.36
CA LEU A 24 1.33 -11.01 -13.22
C LEU A 24 1.63 -11.75 -11.91
N LEU A 25 1.00 -11.35 -10.80
CA LEU A 25 1.10 -12.06 -9.52
C LEU A 25 0.57 -13.49 -9.61
N LEU A 26 -0.57 -13.70 -10.29
CA LEU A 26 -1.08 -15.06 -10.51
C LEU A 26 -0.11 -15.93 -11.32
N ARG A 27 0.55 -15.35 -12.32
CA ARG A 27 1.59 -16.05 -13.10
C ARG A 27 2.80 -16.38 -12.24
N LEU A 28 3.18 -15.48 -11.33
CA LEU A 28 4.26 -15.69 -10.38
C LEU A 28 3.95 -16.85 -9.44
N ASP A 29 2.75 -16.88 -8.85
CA ASP A 29 2.30 -17.96 -7.95
C ASP A 29 2.36 -19.33 -8.63
N ARG A 30 1.96 -19.41 -9.91
CA ARG A 30 2.07 -20.65 -10.71
C ARG A 30 3.52 -21.10 -10.88
N LEU A 31 4.44 -20.18 -11.18
CA LEU A 31 5.86 -20.51 -11.37
C LEU A 31 6.53 -20.92 -10.05
N ILE A 32 6.15 -20.29 -8.93
CA ILE A 32 6.61 -20.69 -7.59
C ILE A 32 6.16 -22.12 -7.30
N GLY A 33 4.89 -22.43 -7.59
CA GLY A 33 4.36 -23.79 -7.45
C GLY A 33 5.08 -24.82 -8.34
N GLN A 34 5.41 -24.46 -9.58
CA GLN A 34 6.18 -25.32 -10.49
C GLN A 34 7.62 -25.53 -10.01
N ARG A 35 8.28 -24.46 -9.51
CA ARG A 35 9.62 -24.55 -8.92
C ARG A 35 9.65 -25.48 -7.73
N ALA A 36 8.66 -25.40 -6.83
CA ALA A 36 8.58 -26.25 -5.65
C ALA A 36 8.42 -27.74 -5.99
N LYS A 37 7.78 -28.05 -7.13
CA LYS A 37 7.60 -29.43 -7.62
C LYS A 37 8.78 -29.96 -8.44
N ALA A 38 9.71 -29.09 -8.86
CA ALA A 38 10.84 -29.49 -9.69
C ALA A 38 11.85 -30.30 -8.88
N LYS A 39 12.18 -31.51 -9.34
CA LYS A 39 13.14 -32.41 -8.68
C LYS A 39 14.58 -31.98 -8.92
N HIS A 40 14.92 -31.69 -10.17
CA HIS A 40 16.28 -31.36 -10.61
C HIS A 40 16.62 -29.87 -10.40
N ASP A 41 17.87 -29.60 -10.03
CA ASP A 41 18.33 -28.24 -9.69
C ASP A 41 18.44 -27.31 -10.90
N GLU A 42 18.74 -27.84 -12.09
CA GLU A 42 18.74 -27.06 -13.33
C GLU A 42 17.37 -26.44 -13.62
N TRP A 43 16.31 -27.25 -13.45
CA TRP A 43 14.94 -26.80 -13.62
C TRP A 43 14.54 -25.79 -12.55
N LYS A 44 14.97 -25.97 -11.29
CA LYS A 44 14.79 -24.97 -10.23
C LYS A 44 15.44 -23.64 -10.60
N ARG A 45 16.67 -23.65 -11.12
CA ARG A 45 17.38 -22.44 -11.59
C ARG A 45 16.65 -21.78 -12.76
N HIS A 46 16.16 -22.57 -13.73
CA HIS A 46 15.38 -22.05 -14.85
C HIS A 46 14.09 -21.36 -14.39
N PHE A 47 13.32 -21.99 -13.49
CA PHE A 47 12.13 -21.35 -12.92
C PHE A 47 12.47 -20.11 -12.09
N GLN A 48 13.57 -20.14 -11.34
CA GLN A 48 14.02 -18.99 -10.55
C GLN A 48 14.30 -17.77 -11.43
N LYS A 49 15.05 -17.93 -12.52
CA LYS A 49 15.30 -16.83 -13.47
C LYS A 49 14.01 -16.21 -14.01
N ARG A 50 13.01 -17.05 -14.30
CA ARG A 50 11.69 -16.58 -14.79
C ARG A 50 10.90 -15.85 -13.71
N ILE A 51 10.94 -16.37 -12.49
CA ILE A 51 10.35 -15.74 -11.29
C ILE A 51 10.96 -14.36 -11.09
N ASP A 52 12.29 -14.25 -11.07
CA ASP A 52 13.01 -12.99 -10.86
C ASP A 52 12.69 -11.98 -11.95
N THR A 53 12.67 -12.41 -13.21
CA THR A 53 12.32 -11.54 -14.34
C THR A 53 10.91 -10.95 -14.20
N LEU A 54 9.92 -11.79 -13.88
CA LEU A 54 8.54 -11.32 -13.67
C LEU A 54 8.42 -10.44 -12.42
N PHE A 55 9.14 -10.77 -11.36
CA PHE A 55 9.15 -10.00 -10.13
C PHE A 55 9.72 -8.60 -10.36
N ILE A 56 10.84 -8.48 -11.09
CA ILE A 56 11.42 -7.21 -11.52
C ILE A 56 10.40 -6.41 -12.34
N ARG A 57 9.68 -7.05 -13.27
CA ARG A 57 8.65 -6.37 -14.07
C ARG A 57 7.53 -5.80 -13.19
N VAL A 58 7.00 -6.58 -12.24
CA VAL A 58 5.98 -6.11 -11.30
C VAL A 58 6.52 -4.96 -10.46
N ARG A 59 7.74 -5.09 -9.94
CA ARG A 59 8.40 -4.08 -9.13
C ARG A 59 8.57 -2.77 -9.89
N ASN A 60 9.02 -2.83 -11.15
CA ASN A 60 9.20 -1.66 -11.99
C ASN A 60 7.87 -0.95 -12.28
N LEU A 61 6.80 -1.71 -12.52
CA LEU A 61 5.45 -1.15 -12.73
C LEU A 61 4.95 -0.40 -11.49
N VAL A 62 5.07 -1.01 -10.31
CA VAL A 62 4.67 -0.38 -9.05
C VAL A 62 5.55 0.84 -8.74
N ASP A 63 6.85 0.74 -8.98
CA ASP A 63 7.78 1.85 -8.72
C ASP A 63 7.57 3.01 -9.71
N ASP A 64 7.16 2.75 -10.96
CA ASP A 64 6.76 3.80 -11.91
C ASP A 64 5.50 4.54 -11.43
N LEU A 65 4.47 3.80 -11.00
CA LEU A 65 3.27 4.38 -10.40
C LEU A 65 3.64 5.26 -9.19
N HIS A 66 4.44 4.74 -8.26
CA HIS A 66 4.88 5.50 -7.09
C HIS A 66 5.64 6.77 -7.44
N ARG A 67 6.50 6.74 -8.47
CA ARG A 67 7.22 7.93 -8.91
C ARG A 67 6.28 8.99 -9.46
N ARG A 68 5.33 8.59 -10.32
CA ARG A 68 4.36 9.52 -10.91
C ARG A 68 3.49 10.17 -9.84
N VAL A 69 2.90 9.36 -8.95
CA VAL A 69 2.03 9.86 -7.88
C VAL A 69 2.81 10.74 -6.90
N ALA A 70 3.99 10.31 -6.45
CA ALA A 70 4.77 11.10 -5.52
C ALA A 70 5.24 12.44 -6.12
N HIS A 71 5.58 12.46 -7.41
CA HIS A 71 5.95 13.68 -8.11
C HIS A 71 4.77 14.65 -8.19
N ASP A 72 3.60 14.16 -8.59
CA ASP A 72 2.37 14.95 -8.71
C ASP A 72 1.96 15.56 -7.36
N LEU A 73 2.01 14.77 -6.28
CA LEU A 73 1.72 15.25 -4.92
C LEU A 73 2.68 16.35 -4.47
N VAL A 74 3.97 16.18 -4.70
CA VAL A 74 5.01 17.13 -4.26
C VAL A 74 5.00 18.42 -5.08
N GLN A 75 4.55 18.37 -6.34
CA GLN A 75 4.36 19.56 -7.17
C GLN A 75 3.12 20.35 -6.78
N THR A 76 2.04 19.67 -6.41
CA THR A 76 0.73 20.29 -6.18
C THR A 76 0.58 20.81 -4.75
N PHE A 77 1.16 20.12 -3.75
CA PHE A 77 0.90 20.39 -2.33
C PHE A 77 2.18 20.75 -1.55
N ASP A 78 2.05 21.69 -0.61
CA ASP A 78 3.14 22.06 0.31
C ASP A 78 3.24 21.16 1.53
N VAL A 79 2.07 20.72 2.02
CA VAL A 79 1.92 19.83 3.16
C VAL A 79 1.15 18.60 2.71
N ILE A 80 1.75 17.43 2.87
CA ILE A 80 1.16 16.15 2.47
C ILE A 80 0.86 15.35 3.73
N LEU A 81 -0.39 14.93 3.87
CA LEU A 81 -0.84 14.06 4.96
C LEU A 81 -0.88 12.62 4.44
N LEU A 82 -0.13 11.72 5.09
CA LEU A 82 -0.14 10.30 4.75
C LEU A 82 -0.64 9.50 5.96
N PRO A 83 -1.69 8.67 5.82
CA PRO A 83 -2.13 7.84 6.93
C PRO A 83 -1.10 6.75 7.27
N SER A 84 -1.05 6.37 8.55
CA SER A 84 -0.17 5.33 9.06
C SER A 84 -0.68 3.93 8.70
N PHE A 85 -0.28 3.41 7.54
CA PHE A 85 -0.59 2.04 7.16
C PHE A 85 0.27 1.03 7.95
N GLU A 86 -0.28 0.46 9.02
CA GLU A 86 0.31 -0.68 9.75
C GLU A 86 0.13 -1.99 8.97
N THR A 87 0.73 -2.07 7.77
CA THR A 87 0.55 -3.19 6.83
C THR A 87 0.84 -4.56 7.46
N LYS A 88 1.76 -4.64 8.41
CA LYS A 88 2.07 -5.87 9.16
C LYS A 88 0.88 -6.33 10.03
N ARG A 89 0.23 -5.40 10.75
CA ARG A 89 -0.98 -5.72 11.53
C ARG A 89 -2.16 -6.04 10.61
N MET A 90 -2.35 -5.25 9.54
CA MET A 90 -3.47 -5.41 8.60
C MET A 90 -3.38 -6.71 7.76
N SER A 91 -2.20 -7.29 7.60
CA SER A 91 -1.97 -8.51 6.81
C SER A 91 -1.87 -9.81 7.62
N ALA A 92 -1.74 -9.70 8.96
CA ALA A 92 -1.70 -10.86 9.85
C ALA A 92 -2.99 -11.70 9.71
N LYS A 93 -2.85 -13.03 9.67
CA LYS A 93 -4.00 -13.92 9.41
C LYS A 93 -4.89 -14.10 10.63
N ASP A 94 -4.30 -14.04 11.83
CA ASP A 94 -4.96 -14.49 13.07
C ASP A 94 -6.04 -13.52 13.57
N ASP A 95 -5.99 -12.24 13.19
CA ASP A 95 -6.90 -11.20 13.71
C ASP A 95 -7.43 -10.22 12.63
N ARG A 96 -7.42 -10.62 11.34
CA ARG A 96 -7.84 -9.68 10.28
C ARG A 96 -9.34 -9.67 10.02
N ARG A 97 -9.92 -8.47 10.05
CA ARG A 97 -11.28 -8.17 9.56
C ARG A 97 -11.35 -7.94 8.04
N ILE A 98 -10.19 -7.82 7.37
CA ILE A 98 -10.06 -7.43 5.96
C ILE A 98 -10.02 -8.67 5.05
N ARG A 99 -10.73 -8.63 3.92
CA ARG A 99 -10.79 -9.72 2.94
C ARG A 99 -9.42 -9.98 2.28
N SER A 100 -9.14 -11.25 1.95
CA SER A 100 -7.90 -11.68 1.28
C SER A 100 -7.56 -10.89 0.01
N LYS A 101 -8.58 -10.55 -0.80
CA LYS A 101 -8.40 -9.78 -2.03
C LYS A 101 -7.82 -8.39 -1.73
N THR A 102 -8.39 -7.71 -0.74
CA THR A 102 -7.95 -6.37 -0.33
C THR A 102 -6.55 -6.40 0.27
N VAL A 103 -6.23 -7.40 1.12
CA VAL A 103 -4.87 -7.58 1.66
C VAL A 103 -3.86 -7.83 0.53
N ARG A 104 -4.21 -8.66 -0.44
CA ARG A 104 -3.34 -8.92 -1.60
C ARG A 104 -3.14 -7.65 -2.44
N SER A 105 -4.18 -6.84 -2.64
CA SER A 105 -4.05 -5.54 -3.32
C SER A 105 -3.15 -4.57 -2.56
N MET A 106 -3.34 -4.46 -1.24
CA MET A 106 -2.53 -3.62 -0.37
C MET A 106 -1.05 -4.01 -0.39
N LEU A 107 -0.75 -5.31 -0.29
CA LEU A 107 0.62 -5.83 -0.37
C LEU A 107 1.21 -5.67 -1.78
N GLY A 108 0.40 -5.87 -2.83
CA GLY A 108 0.81 -5.71 -4.22
C GLY A 108 1.21 -4.28 -4.58
N LEU A 109 0.54 -3.28 -3.99
CA LEU A 109 0.89 -1.86 -4.15
C LEU A 109 2.07 -1.43 -3.28
N ALA A 110 2.49 -2.22 -2.28
CA ALA A 110 3.65 -1.93 -1.44
C ALA A 110 3.65 -0.52 -0.81
N HIS A 111 2.55 -0.15 -0.14
CA HIS A 111 2.37 1.17 0.49
C HIS A 111 3.51 1.64 1.40
N CYS A 112 4.20 0.72 2.08
CA CYS A 112 5.38 1.09 2.89
C CYS A 112 6.52 1.65 2.03
N ARG A 113 6.74 1.10 0.83
CA ARG A 113 7.75 1.61 -0.11
C ARG A 113 7.35 2.96 -0.68
N PHE A 114 6.06 3.15 -0.94
CA PHE A 114 5.53 4.45 -1.35
C PHE A 114 5.81 5.52 -0.29
N ARG A 115 5.53 5.24 0.99
CA ARG A 115 5.84 6.15 2.11
C ARG A 115 7.31 6.56 2.10
N GLN A 116 8.23 5.59 2.06
CA GLN A 116 9.68 5.86 2.02
C GLN A 116 10.07 6.72 0.81
N LYS A 117 9.47 6.46 -0.36
CA LYS A 117 9.75 7.24 -1.57
C LYS A 117 9.24 8.68 -1.46
N LEU A 118 8.05 8.86 -0.89
CA LEU A 118 7.43 10.16 -0.69
C LEU A 118 8.20 10.99 0.35
N GLU A 119 8.63 10.38 1.46
CA GLU A 119 9.53 11.01 2.44
C GLU A 119 10.81 11.54 1.77
N TRP A 120 11.43 10.72 0.92
CA TRP A 120 12.62 11.13 0.18
C TRP A 120 12.36 12.27 -0.79
N MET A 121 11.24 12.24 -1.53
CA MET A 121 10.87 13.34 -2.43
C MET A 121 10.56 14.62 -1.66
N CYS A 122 9.79 14.55 -0.57
CA CYS A 122 9.48 15.72 0.26
C CYS A 122 10.75 16.40 0.76
N ARG A 123 11.74 15.62 1.23
CA ARG A 123 13.05 16.16 1.63
C ARG A 123 13.78 16.84 0.47
N LYS A 124 13.74 16.26 -0.74
CA LYS A 124 14.40 16.81 -1.93
C LYS A 124 13.79 18.15 -2.36
N TYR A 125 12.47 18.28 -2.29
CA TYR A 125 11.73 19.47 -2.75
C TYR A 125 11.36 20.45 -1.62
N GLY A 126 11.79 20.18 -0.38
CA GLY A 126 11.50 21.03 0.78
C GLY A 126 10.03 21.01 1.25
N LYS A 127 9.28 19.96 0.93
CA LYS A 127 7.87 19.80 1.34
C LYS A 127 7.74 19.09 2.69
N ARG A 128 6.61 19.30 3.37
CA ARG A 128 6.34 18.68 4.69
C ARG A 128 5.46 17.44 4.52
N LEU A 129 5.95 16.29 5.00
CA LEU A 129 5.15 15.07 5.12
C LEU A 129 4.74 14.86 6.58
N VAL A 130 3.44 14.71 6.84
CA VAL A 130 2.91 14.39 8.16
C VAL A 130 2.26 13.02 8.11
N VAL A 131 2.72 12.12 8.98
CA VAL A 131 2.10 10.80 9.14
C VAL A 131 0.96 10.93 10.14
N CYS A 132 -0.27 10.71 9.69
CA CYS A 132 -1.47 10.82 10.50
C CYS A 132 -1.92 9.45 11.00
N ASN A 133 -2.36 9.38 12.27
CA ASN A 133 -2.97 8.16 12.79
C ASN A 133 -4.39 8.00 12.20
N GLU A 134 -4.66 6.82 11.66
CA GLU A 134 -5.89 6.48 10.93
C GLU A 134 -7.09 6.19 11.87
N ALA A 135 -6.89 6.27 13.19
CA ALA A 135 -7.87 5.91 14.22
C ALA A 135 -9.25 6.62 14.11
N TYR A 136 -9.35 7.71 13.35
CA TYR A 136 -10.60 8.49 13.22
C TYR A 136 -11.12 8.65 11.78
N THR A 137 -10.36 8.28 10.75
CA THR A 137 -10.73 8.54 9.34
C THR A 137 -11.84 7.62 8.81
N SER A 138 -12.04 6.44 9.41
CA SER A 138 -13.15 5.53 9.08
C SER A 138 -14.37 5.70 10.00
N ARG A 139 -14.24 6.51 11.07
CA ARG A 139 -15.30 6.71 12.07
C ARG A 139 -16.08 7.98 11.82
N THR A 140 -15.42 9.02 11.33
CA THR A 140 -16.00 10.36 11.21
C THR A 140 -16.56 10.59 9.81
N ARG A 141 -17.86 10.86 9.71
CA ARG A 141 -18.47 11.33 8.44
C ARG A 141 -17.91 12.71 8.10
N SER A 142 -17.44 12.89 6.87
CA SER A 142 -16.76 14.13 6.43
C SER A 142 -17.63 15.39 6.51
N TRP A 143 -18.96 15.26 6.52
CA TRP A 143 -19.89 16.38 6.48
C TRP A 143 -20.54 16.72 7.84
N ASP A 144 -20.65 15.76 8.77
CA ASP A 144 -21.34 15.96 10.06
C ASP A 144 -20.41 15.77 11.28
N GLY A 145 -19.18 15.28 11.10
CA GLY A 145 -18.27 15.01 12.22
C GLY A 145 -18.71 13.84 13.13
N PHE A 146 -19.82 13.16 12.81
CA PHE A 146 -20.36 12.08 13.63
C PHE A 146 -19.46 10.84 13.60
N VAL A 147 -19.03 10.40 14.78
CA VAL A 147 -18.18 9.22 14.99
C VAL A 147 -19.07 7.99 15.10
N ASN A 148 -19.03 7.12 14.09
CA ASN A 148 -19.88 5.94 14.01
C ASN A 148 -19.30 4.84 14.92
N GLU A 149 -19.81 4.73 16.15
CA GLU A 149 -19.32 3.79 17.16
C GLU A 149 -19.58 2.32 16.81
N HIS A 150 -20.56 2.03 15.95
CA HIS A 150 -20.93 0.65 15.65
C HIS A 150 -19.84 -0.16 14.90
N LEU A 151 -18.79 0.51 14.41
CA LEU A 151 -17.64 -0.12 13.76
C LEU A 151 -16.64 -0.75 14.75
N TRP A 152 -16.71 -0.52 16.07
CA TRP A 152 -15.59 -0.80 16.99
C TRP A 152 -15.71 -1.93 18.04
N ARG A 153 -16.85 -2.54 18.37
CA ARG A 153 -16.89 -3.50 19.51
C ARG A 153 -15.89 -4.67 19.29
N ARG A 154 -14.80 -4.88 20.05
CA ARG A 154 -14.58 -4.79 21.52
C ARG A 154 -13.20 -4.25 21.96
N GLU A 155 -13.19 -3.85 23.22
CA GLU A 155 -12.16 -3.23 24.08
C GLU A 155 -10.94 -4.10 24.43
N ASP A 156 -9.80 -3.41 24.48
CA ASP A 156 -8.72 -3.39 25.48
C ASP A 156 -8.03 -4.65 26.00
N GLY A 157 -6.70 -4.62 25.83
CA GLY A 157 -5.77 -5.25 26.75
C GLY A 157 -4.44 -5.67 26.11
N GLN A 158 -3.53 -4.72 25.83
CA GLN A 158 -2.11 -4.82 26.23
C GLN A 158 -1.23 -3.66 25.69
N ARG A 159 -0.85 -2.82 26.65
CA ARG A 159 0.53 -2.48 27.02
C ARG A 159 1.53 -2.15 25.90
N TRP A 160 1.87 -0.87 25.86
CA TRP A 160 3.10 -0.29 25.31
C TRP A 160 4.33 -1.18 25.49
N GLN A 161 5.05 -1.44 24.39
CA GLN A 161 6.50 -1.30 24.38
C GLN A 161 7.07 -1.23 22.96
N ASN A 162 7.95 -0.25 22.80
CA ASN A 162 8.81 0.00 21.66
C ASN A 162 9.59 -1.25 21.24
N ARG A 163 9.62 -1.54 19.94
CA ARG A 163 10.85 -2.00 19.26
C ARG A 163 10.68 -1.97 17.74
N CYS A 164 11.82 -1.72 17.11
CA CYS A 164 12.10 -1.52 15.69
C CYS A 164 11.39 -2.47 14.72
#